data_AF-A0A9E5EJZ9-F1
#
_entry.id   AF-A0A9E5EJZ9-F1
#
_cell.length_a   1.000
_cell.length_b   1.000
_cell.length_c   1.000
_cell.angle_alpha   90.00
_cell.angle_beta   90.00
_cell.angle_gamma   90.00
#
_symmetry.space_group_name_H-M   'P 1'
#
loop_
_entity.id
_entity.type
_entity.pdbx_description
1 polymer ?
#
loop_
_entity_poly.entity_id
_entity_poly.type
_entity_poly.pdbx_seq_one_letter_code
_entity_poly.pdbx_strand_id
1 'polypeptide(L)'
;MQNLSSSITVTFRCAIWGATGTGGTWYLNNFQAGNDFVITGAVAQGNGGTGPTISGFSPSSGVVGSSVTISGSNFSSPTVKFNGTTATVTASSATSITATVPGGATTGKITVEVSGQTTATSATDFTVTAANAPSLSLSPTSATGLTNYAGQASASTNYTVTGTNLGGTNLVVTASTNAIEVSTNASTGFTNTFSLAPSGDGTLSNTVYVRV
;
A
#
# COMPACT_ATOMS: atom_id res chain seq x y z
N MET A 1 20.54 -33.62 -42.31
CA MET A 1 20.05 -34.35 -43.51
C MET A 1 20.62 -35.76 -43.44
N GLN A 2 19.81 -36.81 -43.61
CA GLN A 2 20.27 -38.21 -43.54
C GLN A 2 19.86 -38.96 -44.81
N ASN A 3 20.66 -39.96 -45.23
CA ASN A 3 20.40 -40.85 -46.38
C ASN A 3 20.45 -40.22 -47.78
N LEU A 4 21.48 -39.43 -48.09
CA LEU A 4 21.77 -39.00 -49.47
C LEU A 4 22.70 -39.97 -50.19
N SER A 5 22.52 -40.15 -51.50
CA SER A 5 23.44 -40.96 -52.31
C SER A 5 24.78 -40.22 -52.53
N SER A 6 25.84 -40.99 -52.78
CA SER A 6 27.22 -40.48 -52.90
C SER A 6 27.47 -39.54 -54.09
N SER A 7 26.51 -39.43 -55.01
CA SER A 7 26.56 -38.55 -56.19
C SER A 7 25.79 -37.23 -56.02
N ILE A 8 25.17 -36.99 -54.85
CA ILE A 8 24.39 -35.77 -54.61
C ILE A 8 25.31 -34.62 -54.17
N THR A 9 25.29 -33.53 -54.93
CA THR A 9 25.83 -32.24 -54.47
C THR A 9 24.74 -31.48 -53.73
N VAL A 10 24.96 -31.18 -52.43
CA VAL A 10 24.10 -30.30 -51.64
C VAL A 10 24.74 -28.92 -51.59
N THR A 11 24.06 -27.91 -52.13
CA THR A 11 24.54 -26.53 -52.11
C THR A 11 23.70 -25.70 -51.14
N PHE A 12 24.32 -25.16 -50.09
CA PHE A 12 23.70 -24.12 -49.25
C PHE A 12 24.04 -22.75 -49.84
N ARG A 13 23.03 -21.92 -50.10
CA ARG A 13 23.24 -20.51 -50.44
C ARG A 13 22.94 -19.66 -49.22
N CYS A 14 23.97 -19.02 -48.68
CA CYS A 14 23.79 -17.86 -47.80
C CYS A 14 23.77 -16.62 -48.69
N ALA A 15 22.68 -15.85 -48.66
CA ALA A 15 22.56 -14.58 -49.38
C ALA A 15 22.27 -13.47 -48.38
N ILE A 16 23.02 -12.37 -48.45
CA ILE A 16 22.62 -11.12 -47.80
C ILE A 16 21.76 -10.37 -48.80
N TRP A 17 20.49 -10.16 -48.47
CA TRP A 17 19.63 -9.32 -49.29
C TRP A 17 19.94 -7.85 -49.01
N GLY A 18 20.39 -7.10 -50.03
CA GLY A 18 20.56 -5.64 -49.94
C GLY A 18 21.98 -5.11 -49.70
N ALA A 19 23.02 -5.94 -49.75
CA ALA A 19 24.41 -5.45 -49.71
C ALA A 19 24.85 -4.89 -51.08
N THR A 20 25.42 -3.68 -51.10
CA THR A 20 25.87 -2.98 -52.32
C THR A 20 27.38 -3.10 -52.58
N GLY A 21 28.11 -3.92 -51.81
CA GLY A 21 29.56 -4.13 -51.93
C GLY A 21 29.93 -5.55 -52.37
N THR A 22 30.95 -5.65 -53.25
CA THR A 22 31.59 -6.91 -53.64
C THR A 22 32.86 -7.10 -52.80
N GLY A 23 32.92 -8.16 -51.98
CA GLY A 23 34.13 -8.56 -51.25
C GLY A 23 34.06 -8.34 -49.74
N GLY A 24 34.05 -9.45 -48.99
CA GLY A 24 34.28 -9.50 -47.56
C GLY A 24 34.74 -10.91 -47.18
N THR A 25 35.75 -11.03 -46.34
CA THR A 25 36.25 -12.32 -45.84
C THR A 25 35.41 -12.75 -44.64
N TRP A 26 34.82 -13.94 -44.71
CA TRP A 26 34.08 -14.54 -43.60
C TRP A 26 35.00 -15.50 -42.84
N TYR A 27 35.17 -15.29 -41.53
CA TYR A 27 35.83 -16.26 -40.65
C TYR A 27 34.78 -17.07 -39.91
N LEU A 28 34.67 -18.36 -40.21
CA LEU A 28 34.05 -19.34 -39.32
C LEU A 28 35.18 -19.94 -38.46
N ASN A 29 35.50 -19.31 -37.33
CA ASN A 29 36.51 -19.85 -36.42
C ASN A 29 35.93 -21.04 -35.65
N ASN A 30 36.23 -22.27 -36.10
CA ASN A 30 36.06 -23.48 -35.31
C ASN A 30 37.43 -24.06 -34.96
N PHE A 31 37.91 -23.85 -33.74
CA PHE A 31 39.16 -24.42 -33.25
C PHE A 31 38.93 -25.72 -32.45
N GLN A 32 38.06 -26.62 -32.94
CA GLN A 32 37.88 -27.96 -32.37
C GLN A 32 37.87 -29.05 -33.45
N ALA A 33 38.54 -30.16 -33.15
CA ALA A 33 38.58 -31.34 -34.01
C ALA A 33 37.23 -32.08 -33.95
N GLY A 34 36.50 -32.11 -35.07
CA GLY A 34 35.22 -32.79 -35.22
C GLY A 34 34.41 -32.26 -36.40
N ASN A 35 33.53 -33.08 -36.99
CA ASN A 35 32.83 -32.80 -38.25
C ASN A 35 31.52 -32.01 -38.12
N ASP A 36 31.18 -31.49 -36.94
CA ASP A 36 29.91 -30.78 -36.72
C ASP A 36 30.11 -29.27 -36.50
N PHE A 37 29.39 -28.49 -37.29
CA PHE A 37 29.17 -27.06 -37.03
C PHE A 37 28.13 -26.92 -35.92
N VAL A 38 28.56 -26.53 -34.72
CA VAL A 38 27.70 -26.39 -33.55
C VAL A 38 27.34 -24.91 -33.35
N ILE A 39 26.06 -24.56 -33.48
CA ILE A 39 25.53 -23.29 -32.96
C ILE A 39 25.04 -23.57 -31.55
N THR A 40 25.81 -23.14 -30.55
CA THR A 40 25.37 -23.09 -29.15
C THR A 40 24.86 -21.69 -28.84
N GLY A 41 23.54 -21.56 -28.75
CA GLY A 41 22.90 -20.47 -28.04
C GLY A 41 22.29 -21.04 -26.76
N ALA A 42 22.43 -20.34 -25.64
CA ALA A 42 21.54 -20.59 -24.52
C ALA A 42 20.15 -20.14 -24.96
N VAL A 43 19.28 -21.08 -25.36
CA VAL A 43 17.86 -20.84 -25.21
C VAL A 43 17.70 -20.75 -23.70
N ALA A 44 17.43 -19.56 -23.16
CA ALA A 44 16.81 -19.50 -21.85
C ALA A 44 15.56 -20.36 -22.01
N GLN A 45 15.58 -21.58 -21.49
CA GLN A 45 14.35 -22.34 -21.34
C GLN A 45 13.45 -21.38 -20.59
N GLY A 46 12.29 -21.02 -21.17
CA GLY A 46 11.22 -20.47 -20.37
C GLY A 46 11.09 -21.44 -19.20
N ASN A 47 11.54 -21.03 -18.02
CA ASN A 47 11.74 -21.93 -16.92
C ASN A 47 10.40 -22.61 -16.71
N GLY A 48 10.32 -23.91 -16.97
CA GLY A 48 9.18 -24.74 -16.60
C GLY A 48 8.97 -24.79 -15.08
N GLY A 49 9.77 -24.06 -14.29
CA GLY A 49 9.42 -23.64 -12.95
C GLY A 49 8.08 -22.93 -12.99
N THR A 50 7.09 -23.55 -12.37
CA THR A 50 5.77 -22.97 -12.10
C THR A 50 5.96 -21.53 -11.63
N GLY A 51 5.38 -20.57 -12.36
CA GLY A 51 5.38 -19.17 -11.93
C GLY A 51 4.80 -19.01 -10.51
N PRO A 52 4.96 -17.84 -9.89
CA PRO A 52 4.25 -17.56 -8.65
C PRO A 52 2.74 -17.81 -8.83
N THR A 53 2.10 -18.30 -7.78
CA THR A 53 0.64 -18.38 -7.70
C THR A 53 0.15 -17.63 -6.47
N ILE A 54 -1.03 -17.04 -6.55
CA ILE A 54 -1.69 -16.41 -5.39
C ILE A 54 -2.94 -17.24 -5.09
N SER A 55 -2.96 -17.91 -3.95
CA SER A 55 -4.13 -18.66 -3.48
C SER A 55 -5.10 -17.78 -2.69
N GLY A 56 -4.62 -16.68 -2.11
CA GLY A 56 -5.44 -15.71 -1.41
C GLY A 56 -4.62 -14.64 -0.70
N PHE A 57 -5.31 -13.72 -0.04
CA PHE A 57 -4.69 -12.70 0.80
C PHE A 57 -5.63 -12.32 1.94
N SER A 58 -5.05 -11.86 3.05
CA SER A 58 -5.79 -11.42 4.22
C SER A 58 -5.04 -10.29 4.95
N PRO A 59 -5.73 -9.23 5.39
CA PRO A 59 -7.16 -8.95 5.17
C PRO A 59 -7.49 -8.62 3.70
N SER A 60 -8.77 -8.67 3.33
CA SER A 60 -9.24 -8.32 1.97
C SER A 60 -9.39 -6.82 1.73
N SER A 61 -9.27 -6.02 2.79
CA SER A 61 -9.35 -4.57 2.76
C SER A 61 -8.43 -3.95 3.80
N GLY A 62 -7.99 -2.72 3.56
CA GLY A 62 -7.21 -1.97 4.52
C GLY A 62 -6.83 -0.58 4.04
N VAL A 63 -6.44 0.27 4.98
CA VAL A 63 -5.92 1.61 4.70
C VAL A 63 -4.45 1.53 4.28
N VAL A 64 -3.93 2.59 3.66
CA VAL A 64 -2.49 2.75 3.40
C VAL A 64 -1.68 2.50 4.69
N GLY A 65 -0.60 1.72 4.60
CA GLY A 65 0.22 1.33 5.75
C GLY A 65 -0.23 0.05 6.45
N SER A 66 -1.40 -0.52 6.10
CA SER A 66 -1.84 -1.80 6.65
C SER A 66 -0.95 -2.95 6.18
N SER A 67 -0.73 -3.94 7.06
CA SER A 67 -0.05 -5.18 6.69
C SER A 67 -1.03 -6.15 6.03
N VAL A 68 -0.62 -6.78 4.93
CA VAL A 68 -1.38 -7.78 4.19
C VAL A 68 -0.52 -9.01 3.99
N THR A 69 -1.07 -10.17 4.35
CA THR A 69 -0.47 -11.48 4.09
C THR A 69 -1.03 -12.04 2.79
N ILE A 70 -0.16 -12.41 1.86
CA ILE A 70 -0.48 -13.01 0.56
C ILE A 70 0.00 -14.47 0.59
N SER A 71 -0.92 -15.40 0.42
CA SER A 71 -0.66 -16.84 0.40
C SER A 71 -0.53 -17.35 -1.03
N GLY A 72 0.34 -18.33 -1.25
CA GLY A 72 0.57 -18.87 -2.59
C GLY A 72 1.74 -19.85 -2.69
N SER A 73 2.43 -19.82 -3.83
CA SER A 73 3.61 -20.66 -4.09
C SER A 73 4.64 -19.93 -4.95
N ASN A 74 5.88 -20.43 -4.91
CA ASN A 74 7.02 -19.99 -5.73
C ASN A 74 7.42 -18.51 -5.54
N PHE A 75 7.28 -18.00 -4.32
CA PHE A 75 7.66 -16.62 -3.98
C PHE A 75 9.16 -16.50 -3.65
N SER A 76 10.03 -16.71 -4.64
CA SER A 76 11.47 -16.47 -4.49
C SER A 76 11.80 -15.01 -4.80
N SER A 77 12.03 -14.20 -3.75
CA SER A 77 12.31 -12.75 -3.85
C SER A 77 11.24 -11.97 -4.63
N PRO A 78 9.98 -11.97 -4.15
CA PRO A 78 8.85 -11.41 -4.89
C PRO A 78 8.84 -9.87 -4.87
N THR A 79 8.36 -9.28 -5.97
CA THR A 79 7.88 -7.89 -6.00
C THR A 79 6.36 -7.89 -5.95
N VAL A 80 5.77 -7.17 -5.00
CA VAL A 80 4.32 -7.08 -4.81
C VAL A 80 3.82 -5.71 -5.25
N LYS A 81 2.71 -5.66 -5.99
CA LYS A 81 2.02 -4.41 -6.34
C LYS A 81 0.54 -4.48 -5.98
N PHE A 82 0.01 -3.40 -5.43
CA PHE A 82 -1.43 -3.18 -5.22
C PHE A 82 -1.96 -2.29 -6.34
N ASN A 83 -2.73 -2.87 -7.26
CA ASN A 83 -3.28 -2.19 -8.43
C ASN A 83 -2.24 -1.35 -9.22
N GLY A 84 -1.02 -1.92 -9.38
CA GLY A 84 0.10 -1.26 -10.06
C GLY A 84 1.05 -0.46 -9.17
N THR A 85 0.68 -0.15 -7.92
CA THR A 85 1.54 0.56 -6.96
C THR A 85 2.44 -0.42 -6.20
N THR A 86 3.76 -0.28 -6.31
CA THR A 86 4.74 -1.16 -5.64
C THR A 86 4.66 -1.05 -4.12
N ALA A 87 4.51 -2.19 -3.46
CA ALA A 87 4.48 -2.34 -2.01
C ALA A 87 5.85 -2.62 -1.42
N THR A 88 6.00 -2.32 -0.12
CA THR A 88 7.13 -2.81 0.67
C THR A 88 6.84 -4.23 1.14
N VAL A 89 7.67 -5.20 0.72
CA VAL A 89 7.65 -6.56 1.25
C VAL A 89 8.48 -6.60 2.54
N THR A 90 7.86 -6.95 3.66
CA THR A 90 8.51 -6.99 4.98
C THR A 90 8.97 -8.40 5.36
N ALA A 91 8.34 -9.43 4.81
CA ALA A 91 8.75 -10.82 4.94
C ALA A 91 8.27 -11.63 3.73
N SER A 92 9.03 -12.65 3.32
CA SER A 92 8.60 -13.61 2.30
C SER A 92 9.21 -14.98 2.55
N SER A 93 8.42 -16.03 2.35
CA SER A 93 8.83 -17.42 2.20
C SER A 93 8.34 -17.94 0.85
N ALA A 94 8.64 -19.18 0.48
CA ALA A 94 8.18 -19.77 -0.78
C ALA A 94 6.64 -19.80 -0.93
N THR A 95 5.87 -19.70 0.16
CA THR A 95 4.40 -19.84 0.16
C THR A 95 3.64 -18.69 0.81
N SER A 96 4.33 -17.69 1.37
CA SER A 96 3.71 -16.55 2.04
C SER A 96 4.52 -15.28 1.84
N ILE A 97 3.84 -14.16 1.64
CA ILE A 97 4.43 -12.82 1.60
C ILE A 97 3.69 -11.94 2.59
N THR A 98 4.42 -11.17 3.39
CA THR A 98 3.87 -10.05 4.16
C THR A 98 4.29 -8.76 3.48
N ALA A 99 3.32 -7.96 3.07
CA ALA A 99 3.56 -6.68 2.39
C ALA A 99 2.71 -5.56 2.99
N THR A 100 3.22 -4.34 2.94
CA THR A 100 2.52 -3.14 3.42
C THR A 100 1.79 -2.44 2.28
N VAL A 101 0.51 -2.08 2.47
CA VAL A 101 -0.26 -1.31 1.48
C VAL A 101 0.43 0.03 1.21
N PRO A 102 0.91 0.30 -0.02
CA PRO A 102 1.73 1.47 -0.31
C PRO A 102 0.91 2.76 -0.39
N GLY A 103 1.60 3.90 -0.20
CA GLY A 103 1.01 5.21 -0.45
C GLY A 103 0.59 5.36 -1.91
N GLY A 104 -0.63 5.85 -2.15
CA GLY A 104 -1.20 5.97 -3.49
C GLY A 104 -1.75 4.66 -4.08
N ALA A 105 -1.85 3.58 -3.29
CA ALA A 105 -2.61 2.40 -3.70
C ALA A 105 -4.08 2.75 -3.95
N THR A 106 -4.70 2.08 -4.92
CA THR A 106 -6.14 2.15 -5.20
C THR A 106 -6.72 0.74 -5.17
N THR A 107 -8.04 0.62 -5.00
CA THR A 107 -8.73 -0.68 -5.03
C THR A 107 -8.49 -1.39 -6.35
N GLY A 108 -8.11 -2.66 -6.27
CA GLY A 108 -7.85 -3.49 -7.45
C GLY A 108 -7.06 -4.74 -7.11
N LYS A 109 -6.57 -5.44 -8.15
CA LYS A 109 -5.83 -6.70 -7.98
C LYS A 109 -4.47 -6.49 -7.32
N ILE A 110 -4.04 -7.51 -6.58
CA ILE A 110 -2.66 -7.65 -6.14
C ILE A 110 -1.92 -8.45 -7.21
N THR A 111 -0.73 -7.99 -7.61
CA THR A 111 0.17 -8.76 -8.47
C THR A 111 1.46 -9.12 -7.74
N VAL A 112 1.99 -10.30 -8.06
CA VAL A 112 3.28 -10.79 -7.57
C VAL A 112 4.17 -11.13 -8.77
N GLU A 113 5.33 -10.51 -8.82
CA GLU A 113 6.34 -10.71 -9.85
C GLU A 113 7.56 -11.40 -9.24
N VAL A 114 8.10 -12.39 -9.94
CA VAL A 114 9.35 -13.09 -9.61
C VAL A 114 10.24 -13.05 -10.85
N SER A 115 11.51 -12.69 -10.68
CA SER A 115 12.42 -12.47 -11.81
C SER A 115 12.51 -13.69 -12.73
N GLY A 116 12.33 -13.49 -14.03
CA GLY A 116 12.34 -14.55 -15.05
C GLY A 116 11.08 -15.42 -15.11
N GLN A 117 10.06 -15.13 -14.29
CA GLN A 117 8.81 -15.90 -14.23
C GLN A 117 7.60 -15.07 -14.71
N THR A 118 6.46 -15.72 -14.89
CA THR A 118 5.18 -15.03 -15.16
C THR A 118 4.69 -14.27 -13.93
N THR A 119 3.85 -13.25 -14.16
CA THR A 119 3.21 -12.49 -13.08
C THR A 119 1.98 -13.24 -12.55
N ALA A 120 1.90 -13.43 -11.23
CA ALA A 120 0.68 -13.88 -10.58
C ALA A 120 -0.26 -12.71 -10.33
N THR A 121 -1.57 -12.91 -10.50
CA THR A 121 -2.60 -11.91 -10.19
C THR A 121 -3.63 -12.53 -9.25
N SER A 122 -4.07 -11.79 -8.23
CA SER A 122 -5.05 -12.27 -7.28
C SER A 122 -6.42 -12.52 -7.94
N ALA A 123 -7.19 -13.46 -7.41
CA ALA A 123 -8.53 -13.76 -7.95
C ALA A 123 -9.52 -12.61 -7.67
N THR A 124 -9.46 -12.01 -6.48
CA THR A 124 -10.31 -10.90 -6.03
C THR A 124 -9.50 -9.62 -5.84
N ASP A 125 -10.21 -8.50 -5.73
CA ASP A 125 -9.61 -7.20 -5.51
C ASP A 125 -9.29 -7.02 -4.02
N PHE A 126 -8.18 -6.35 -3.73
CA PHE A 126 -7.94 -5.76 -2.43
C PHE A 126 -8.64 -4.40 -2.39
N THR A 127 -9.47 -4.19 -1.37
CA THR A 127 -10.19 -2.92 -1.20
C THR A 127 -9.36 -1.95 -0.38
N VAL A 128 -8.85 -0.90 -1.04
CA VAL A 128 -8.18 0.19 -0.32
C VAL A 128 -9.25 1.06 0.31
N THR A 129 -9.26 1.14 1.65
CA THR A 129 -10.16 2.00 2.40
C THR A 129 -9.47 3.31 2.77
N ALA A 130 -10.25 4.39 2.92
CA ALA A 130 -9.72 5.62 3.49
C ALA A 130 -9.57 5.46 5.02
N ALA A 131 -8.52 6.05 5.59
CA ALA A 131 -8.46 6.23 7.03
C ALA A 131 -9.62 7.13 7.47
N ASN A 132 -10.27 6.80 8.58
CA ASN A 132 -11.31 7.66 9.13
C ASN A 132 -10.68 8.99 9.59
N ALA A 133 -11.20 10.12 9.09
CA ALA A 133 -10.72 11.44 9.48
C ALA A 133 -11.10 11.77 10.93
N PRO A 134 -10.28 12.56 11.66
CA PRO A 134 -10.65 13.08 12.97
C PRO A 134 -11.92 13.93 12.87
N SER A 135 -12.85 13.73 13.78
CA SER A 135 -14.07 14.53 13.88
C SER A 135 -14.30 15.02 15.30
N LEU A 136 -14.85 16.22 15.42
CA LEU A 136 -15.25 16.83 16.69
C LEU A 136 -16.64 17.43 16.52
N SER A 137 -17.48 17.26 17.52
CA SER A 137 -18.84 17.79 17.58
C SER A 137 -19.13 18.35 18.96
N LEU A 138 -19.92 19.41 18.99
CA LEU A 138 -20.34 20.14 20.18
C LEU A 138 -21.87 20.25 20.15
N SER A 139 -22.54 19.94 21.26
CA SER A 139 -23.99 20.10 21.39
C SER A 139 -24.37 20.60 22.78
N PRO A 140 -25.14 21.69 22.92
CA PRO A 140 -25.59 22.58 21.85
C PRO A 140 -24.42 23.40 21.25
N THR A 141 -24.59 23.98 20.06
CA THR A 141 -23.53 24.79 19.40
C THR A 141 -23.57 26.28 19.75
N SER A 142 -24.50 26.69 20.61
CA SER A 142 -24.72 28.08 21.00
C SER A 142 -24.89 28.22 22.51
N ALA A 143 -24.30 29.29 23.07
CA ALA A 143 -24.47 29.63 24.47
C ALA A 143 -25.61 30.64 24.68
N THR A 144 -26.65 30.18 25.36
CA THR A 144 -27.84 30.98 25.70
C THR A 144 -28.16 30.83 27.18
N GLY A 145 -28.76 31.84 27.80
CA GLY A 145 -29.19 31.78 29.21
C GLY A 145 -28.08 32.04 30.24
N LEU A 146 -26.91 32.47 29.81
CA LEU A 146 -25.81 32.89 30.69
C LEU A 146 -26.04 34.34 31.13
N THR A 147 -26.69 34.52 32.28
CA THR A 147 -26.93 35.85 32.88
C THR A 147 -26.31 35.91 34.27
N ASN A 148 -25.56 36.97 34.56
CA ASN A 148 -24.99 37.22 35.88
C ASN A 148 -25.17 38.68 36.32
N TYR A 149 -25.11 38.88 37.64
CA TYR A 149 -24.91 40.20 38.21
C TYR A 149 -23.40 40.53 38.22
N ALA A 150 -23.06 41.82 38.16
CA ALA A 150 -21.66 42.25 38.19
C ALA A 150 -20.94 41.69 39.44
N GLY A 151 -19.83 40.98 39.21
CA GLY A 151 -19.02 40.38 40.26
C GLY A 151 -19.52 39.04 40.80
N GLN A 152 -20.57 38.45 40.20
CA GLN A 152 -21.04 37.10 40.52
C GLN A 152 -20.97 36.21 39.30
N ALA A 153 -20.72 34.92 39.50
CA ALA A 153 -20.79 33.93 38.43
C ALA A 153 -22.25 33.56 38.11
N SER A 154 -22.56 33.27 36.85
CA SER A 154 -23.84 32.70 36.44
C SER A 154 -23.97 31.25 36.90
N ALA A 155 -25.19 30.70 36.81
CA ALA A 155 -25.36 29.25 36.78
C ALA A 155 -24.62 28.67 35.55
N SER A 156 -24.11 27.44 35.69
CA SER A 156 -23.44 26.76 34.60
C SER A 156 -24.43 26.08 33.65
N THR A 157 -24.12 26.08 32.35
CA THR A 157 -24.86 25.36 31.31
C THR A 157 -23.99 24.23 30.77
N ASN A 158 -24.57 23.06 30.51
CA ASN A 158 -23.84 21.90 30.01
C ASN A 158 -23.77 21.85 28.47
N TYR A 159 -22.67 21.31 27.98
CA TYR A 159 -22.38 21.05 26.59
C TYR A 159 -21.75 19.67 26.49
N THR A 160 -22.16 18.88 25.52
CA THR A 160 -21.49 17.63 25.19
C THR A 160 -20.45 17.88 24.11
N VAL A 161 -19.20 17.55 24.41
CA VAL A 161 -18.11 17.52 23.43
C VAL A 161 -17.85 16.05 23.10
N THR A 162 -18.07 15.69 21.84
CA THR A 162 -17.81 14.35 21.32
C THR A 162 -16.80 14.40 20.20
N GLY A 163 -16.02 13.34 20.03
CA GLY A 163 -15.14 13.21 18.87
C GLY A 163 -14.73 11.76 18.60
N THR A 164 -14.24 11.52 17.39
CA THR A 164 -13.79 10.21 16.92
C THR A 164 -12.52 10.35 16.08
N ASN A 165 -11.73 9.29 16.00
CA ASN A 165 -10.43 9.25 15.31
C ASN A 165 -9.49 10.38 15.75
N LEU A 166 -9.62 10.81 17.01
CA LEU A 166 -8.75 11.79 17.60
C LEU A 166 -7.43 11.09 17.90
N GLY A 167 -6.31 11.69 17.48
CA GLY A 167 -4.99 11.19 17.89
C GLY A 167 -4.87 11.20 19.42
N GLY A 168 -3.92 10.44 19.97
CA GLY A 168 -3.70 10.35 21.43
C GLY A 168 -3.22 11.64 22.12
N THR A 169 -3.39 12.80 21.49
CA THR A 169 -3.09 14.12 22.06
C THR A 169 -4.34 14.73 22.68
N ASN A 170 -4.17 15.41 23.80
CA ASN A 170 -5.27 16.11 24.47
C ASN A 170 -5.80 17.25 23.60
N LEU A 171 -7.12 17.40 23.58
CA LEU A 171 -7.81 18.58 23.05
C LEU A 171 -7.75 19.70 24.07
N VAL A 172 -7.34 20.89 23.66
CA VAL A 172 -7.39 22.08 24.50
C VAL A 172 -8.70 22.81 24.21
N VAL A 173 -9.52 22.97 25.24
CA VAL A 173 -10.74 23.78 25.19
C VAL A 173 -10.43 25.12 25.82
N THR A 174 -10.59 26.20 25.04
CA THR A 174 -10.32 27.57 25.48
C THR A 174 -11.57 28.42 25.33
N ALA A 175 -11.93 29.13 26.40
CA ALA A 175 -13.03 30.09 26.38
C ALA A 175 -12.71 31.24 25.42
N SER A 176 -13.71 31.73 24.69
CA SER A 176 -13.51 32.78 23.68
C SER A 176 -13.18 34.15 24.27
N THR A 177 -13.45 34.36 25.56
CA THR A 177 -13.14 35.59 26.29
C THR A 177 -12.78 35.27 27.74
N ASN A 178 -12.14 36.23 28.42
CA ASN A 178 -11.82 36.09 29.84
C ASN A 178 -13.06 36.13 30.77
N ALA A 179 -14.21 36.57 30.25
CA ALA A 179 -15.47 36.60 30.99
C ALA A 179 -16.19 35.24 30.96
N ILE A 180 -15.80 34.31 30.08
CA ILE A 180 -16.35 32.97 30.04
C ILE A 180 -15.41 32.03 30.75
N GLU A 181 -15.95 31.20 31.64
CA GLU A 181 -15.22 30.13 32.30
C GLU A 181 -15.83 28.77 31.92
N VAL A 182 -14.95 27.78 31.83
CA VAL A 182 -15.27 26.41 31.42
C VAL A 182 -14.74 25.41 32.44
N SER A 183 -15.43 24.29 32.61
CA SER A 183 -15.04 23.20 33.53
C SER A 183 -15.60 21.86 33.07
N THR A 184 -15.01 20.75 33.52
CA THR A 184 -15.61 19.40 33.44
C THR A 184 -16.48 19.06 34.66
N ASN A 185 -16.49 19.93 35.67
CA ASN A 185 -17.31 19.82 36.86
C ASN A 185 -18.37 20.94 36.90
N ALA A 186 -19.59 20.60 37.29
CA ALA A 186 -20.71 21.54 37.29
C ALA A 186 -20.55 22.73 38.25
N SER A 187 -19.72 22.58 39.29
CA SER A 187 -19.67 23.48 40.45
C SER A 187 -18.29 24.06 40.74
N THR A 188 -17.21 23.38 40.37
CA THR A 188 -15.83 23.77 40.71
C THR A 188 -14.90 23.65 39.51
N GLY A 189 -13.65 24.14 39.66
CA GLY A 189 -12.61 23.96 38.64
C GLY A 189 -12.79 24.79 37.37
N PHE A 190 -13.59 25.86 37.44
CA PHE A 190 -13.78 26.79 36.34
C PHE A 190 -12.49 27.55 36.05
N THR A 191 -12.08 27.52 34.78
CA THR A 191 -10.91 28.22 34.24
C THR A 191 -11.24 28.73 32.83
N ASN A 192 -10.37 29.54 32.24
CA ASN A 192 -10.54 29.95 30.82
C ASN A 192 -10.01 28.91 29.83
N THR A 193 -9.34 27.86 30.31
CA THR A 193 -8.85 26.78 29.46
C THR A 193 -8.67 25.48 30.25
N PHE A 194 -8.96 24.35 29.63
CA PHE A 194 -8.67 23.02 30.18
C PHE A 194 -8.39 22.02 29.05
N SER A 195 -7.94 20.82 29.42
CA SER A 195 -7.64 19.74 28.47
C SER A 195 -8.65 18.60 28.60
N LEU A 196 -9.09 18.10 27.46
CA LEU A 196 -9.87 16.88 27.31
C LEU A 196 -8.98 15.81 26.69
N ALA A 197 -8.80 14.70 27.40
CA ALA A 197 -8.05 13.55 26.87
C ALA A 197 -9.01 12.60 26.14
N PRO A 198 -8.79 12.30 24.85
CA PRO A 198 -9.46 11.18 24.19
C PRO A 198 -9.14 9.85 24.90
N SER A 199 -10.06 8.89 24.84
CA SER A 199 -9.84 7.51 25.22
C SER A 199 -8.75 6.86 24.35
N GLY A 200 -8.19 5.73 24.81
CA GLY A 200 -7.14 5.02 24.07
C GLY A 200 -7.55 4.52 22.67
N ASP A 201 -8.84 4.49 22.37
CA ASP A 201 -9.42 4.16 21.06
C ASP A 201 -9.64 5.39 20.16
N GLY A 202 -9.22 6.59 20.60
CA GLY A 202 -9.38 7.84 19.85
C GLY A 202 -10.79 8.43 19.91
N THR A 203 -11.65 7.96 20.83
CA THR A 203 -12.97 8.54 21.06
C THR A 203 -12.96 9.56 22.20
N LEU A 204 -13.87 10.53 22.15
CA LEU A 204 -14.08 11.49 23.23
C LEU A 204 -15.58 11.64 23.47
N SER A 205 -15.99 11.63 24.73
CA SER A 205 -17.34 12.02 25.16
C SER A 205 -17.27 12.64 26.54
N ASN A 206 -17.34 13.97 26.61
CA ASN A 206 -17.27 14.71 27.85
C ASN A 206 -18.40 15.72 27.97
N THR A 207 -18.84 15.95 29.21
CA THR A 207 -19.69 17.09 29.53
C THR A 207 -18.80 18.26 29.96
N VAL A 208 -19.02 19.41 29.32
CA VAL A 208 -18.35 20.67 29.60
C VAL A 208 -19.38 21.65 30.12
N TYR A 209 -19.09 22.24 31.26
CA TYR A 209 -19.91 23.26 31.91
C TYR A 209 -19.33 24.62 31.59
N VAL A 210 -20.20 25.54 31.14
CA VAL A 210 -19.83 26.90 30.75
C VAL A 210 -20.60 27.88 31.62
N ARG A 211 -19.95 28.94 32.10
CA ARG A 211 -20.57 30.05 32.84
C ARG A 211 -19.92 31.40 32.49
N VAL A 212 -20.56 32.49 32.92
CA VAL A 212 -20.06 33.88 32.80
C VAL A 212 -20.01 34.61 34.13
#